data_AF-A0A6L2PFE8-F1
#
_entry.id   AF-A0A6L2PFE8-F1
#
_cell.length_a   1.000
_cell.length_b   1.000
_cell.length_c   1.000
_cell.angle_alpha   90.00
_cell.angle_beta   90.00
_cell.angle_gamma   90.00
#
_symmetry.space_group_name_H-M   'P 1'
#
loop_
_entity.id
_entity.type
_entity.pdbx_description
1 polymer ?
#
loop_
_entity_poly.entity_id
_entity_poly.type
_entity_poly.pdbx_seq_one_letter_code
_entity_poly.pdbx_strand_id
1 'polypeptide(L)'
;VAQQAYFFVAFGYDVIAPSNNTLMNHLKKALRVFKAVFFTSVVVPTAVLVTVNFWVLNSLLDPALIEDTQVLQDYVPSWMNHSLHTTVLLFALVELVLTHRRYPRWTARGRLMAAVVVLAYTSWVTLAVLVGSAWPYPYMRLMTVTQRLGYLLANCALAAWSYGLGQNINTAIWGET
;
A
#
# COMPACT_ATOMS: atom_id res chain seq x y z
N VAL A 1 4.05 -7.38 1.25
CA VAL A 1 5.45 -7.02 0.91
C VAL A 1 5.82 -5.60 1.33
N ALA A 2 5.16 -4.54 0.85
CA ALA A 2 5.54 -3.16 1.16
C ALA A 2 5.66 -2.86 2.66
N GLN A 3 4.67 -3.29 3.45
CA GLN A 3 4.69 -3.11 4.90
C GLN A 3 5.81 -3.88 5.61
N GLN A 4 6.12 -5.10 5.17
CA GLN A 4 7.24 -5.88 5.71
C GLN A 4 8.58 -5.20 5.38
N ALA A 5 8.75 -4.77 4.13
CA ALA A 5 9.92 -4.00 3.71
C ALA A 5 10.08 -2.72 4.54
N TYR A 6 8.98 -2.05 4.86
CA TYR A 6 9.00 -0.89 5.75
C TYR A 6 9.51 -1.24 7.15
N PHE A 7 9.03 -2.34 7.74
CA PHE A 7 9.51 -2.78 9.06
C PHE A 7 10.99 -3.15 9.05
N PHE A 8 11.51 -3.77 7.98
CA PHE A 8 12.96 -4.00 7.84
C PHE A 8 13.75 -2.70 7.77
N VAL A 9 13.27 -1.71 7.01
CA VAL A 9 13.89 -0.38 6.93
C VAL A 9 13.84 0.33 8.28
N ALA A 10 12.71 0.24 9.00
CA ALA A 10 12.54 0.82 10.32
C ALA A 10 13.52 0.20 11.34
N PHE A 11 13.59 -1.13 11.37
CA PHE A 11 14.53 -1.88 12.20
C PHE A 11 15.99 -1.49 11.91
N GLY A 12 16.37 -1.43 10.64
CA GLY A 12 17.71 -1.00 10.24
C GLY A 12 18.03 0.43 10.70
N TYR A 13 17.06 1.34 10.64
CA TYR A 13 17.22 2.70 11.19
C TYR A 13 17.43 2.67 12.71
N ASP A 14 16.67 1.86 13.44
CA ASP A 14 16.75 1.79 14.91
C ASP A 14 18.07 1.17 15.40
N VAL A 15 18.63 0.21 14.68
CA VAL A 15 19.97 -0.34 14.94
C VAL A 15 21.07 0.71 14.75
N ILE A 16 20.89 1.59 13.76
CA ILE A 16 21.86 2.62 13.40
C ILE A 16 21.73 3.87 14.27
N ALA A 17 20.53 4.16 14.77
CA ALA A 17 20.19 5.38 15.52
C ALA A 17 21.12 5.70 16.70
N PRO A 18 21.68 4.74 17.47
CA PRO A 18 22.60 5.02 18.57
C PRO A 18 24.02 5.46 18.16
N SER A 19 24.47 5.18 16.93
CA SER A 19 25.88 5.38 16.53
C SER A 19 26.22 6.86 16.23
N ASN A 20 27.30 7.41 16.79
CA ASN A 20 27.56 8.86 16.76
C ASN A 20 28.59 9.34 15.71
N ASN A 21 28.86 8.52 14.68
CA ASN A 21 29.86 8.83 13.64
C ASN A 21 29.29 9.78 12.56
N THR A 22 30.13 10.65 11.98
CA THR A 22 29.71 11.65 10.96
C THR A 22 29.02 11.01 9.75
N LEU A 23 29.60 9.94 9.20
CA LEU A 23 29.00 9.15 8.11
C LEU A 23 27.63 8.60 8.51
N MET A 24 27.49 8.15 9.76
CA MET A 24 26.25 7.60 10.28
C MET A 24 25.16 8.66 10.41
N ASN A 25 25.51 9.90 10.75
CA ASN A 25 24.56 10.99 10.85
C ASN A 25 23.93 11.36 9.50
N HIS A 26 24.72 11.35 8.41
CA HIS A 26 24.19 11.53 7.06
C HIS A 26 23.24 10.39 6.67
N LEU A 27 23.65 9.15 6.94
CA LEU A 27 22.86 7.96 6.63
C LEU A 27 21.54 7.92 7.42
N LYS A 28 21.57 8.25 8.72
CA LYS A 28 20.36 8.41 9.56
C LYS A 28 19.38 9.43 8.97
N LYS A 29 19.88 10.59 8.54
CA LYS A 29 19.02 11.64 7.97
C LYS A 29 18.36 11.15 6.68
N ALA A 30 19.12 10.52 5.79
CA ALA A 30 18.60 9.95 4.55
C ALA A 30 17.56 8.85 4.82
N LEU A 31 17.88 7.88 5.69
CA LEU A 31 16.97 6.81 6.08
C LEU A 31 15.70 7.33 6.74
N ARG A 32 15.78 8.36 7.57
CA ARG A 32 14.61 8.98 8.20
C ARG A 32 13.65 9.56 7.16
N VAL A 33 14.17 10.29 6.18
CA VAL A 33 13.37 10.87 5.09
C VAL A 33 12.80 9.76 4.22
N PHE A 34 13.62 8.79 3.82
CA PHE A 34 13.18 7.65 3.03
C PHE A 34 12.07 6.86 3.75
N LYS A 35 12.26 6.52 5.03
CA LYS A 35 11.28 5.82 5.88
C LYS A 35 9.95 6.58 5.91
N ALA A 36 9.99 7.90 6.09
CA ALA A 36 8.79 8.73 6.11
C ALA A 36 8.06 8.72 4.76
N VAL A 37 8.77 8.98 3.65
CA VAL A 37 8.19 9.00 2.30
C VAL A 37 7.69 7.63 1.87
N PHE A 38 8.43 6.57 2.16
CA PHE A 38 8.03 5.19 1.85
C PHE A 38 6.77 4.82 2.63
N PHE A 39 6.69 5.16 3.91
CA PHE A 39 5.48 4.90 4.68
C PHE A 39 4.27 5.66 4.16
N THR A 40 4.39 6.97 3.96
CA THR A 40 3.24 7.83 3.63
C THR A 40 2.79 7.68 2.18
N SER A 41 3.71 7.48 1.24
CA SER A 41 3.41 7.40 -0.19
C SER A 41 3.30 5.97 -0.73
N VAL A 42 3.78 4.95 -0.01
CA VAL A 42 3.71 3.55 -0.44
C VAL A 42 2.90 2.70 0.53
N VAL A 43 3.30 2.62 1.79
CA VAL A 43 2.68 1.69 2.76
C VAL A 43 1.22 2.04 3.01
N VAL A 44 0.91 3.29 3.39
CA VAL A 44 -0.47 3.71 3.68
C VAL A 44 -1.38 3.56 2.45
N PRO A 45 -1.01 4.07 1.26
CA PRO A 45 -1.88 3.92 0.09
C PRO A 45 -2.09 2.47 -0.32
N THR A 46 -1.05 1.63 -0.30
CA THR A 46 -1.18 0.21 -0.66
C THR A 46 -1.98 -0.58 0.37
N ALA A 47 -1.86 -0.27 1.66
CA ALA A 47 -2.65 -0.92 2.72
C ALA A 47 -4.15 -0.63 2.55
N VAL A 48 -4.51 0.64 2.27
CA VAL A 48 -5.89 1.01 1.93
C VAL A 48 -6.35 0.32 0.65
N LEU A 49 -5.51 0.32 -0.39
CA LEU A 49 -5.84 -0.27 -1.70
C LEU A 49 -6.17 -1.76 -1.59
N VAL A 50 -5.31 -2.52 -0.91
CA VAL A 50 -5.47 -3.97 -0.72
C VAL A 50 -6.74 -4.26 0.07
N THR A 51 -6.96 -3.52 1.16
CA THR A 51 -8.14 -3.71 2.01
C THR A 51 -9.42 -3.39 1.25
N VAL A 52 -9.50 -2.22 0.60
CA VAL A 52 -10.70 -1.80 -0.12
C VAL A 52 -11.00 -2.73 -1.29
N ASN A 53 -10.02 -3.07 -2.14
CA ASN A 53 -10.27 -3.99 -3.26
C ASN A 53 -10.72 -5.36 -2.77
N PHE A 54 -10.07 -5.91 -1.74
CA PHE A 54 -10.47 -7.19 -1.16
C PHE A 54 -11.92 -7.16 -0.67
N TRP A 55 -12.30 -6.18 0.15
CA TRP A 55 -13.65 -6.12 0.71
C TRP A 55 -14.73 -5.80 -0.32
N VAL A 56 -14.42 -4.97 -1.33
CA VAL A 56 -15.32 -4.72 -2.47
C VAL A 56 -15.54 -6.01 -3.26
N LEU A 57 -14.48 -6.72 -3.62
CA LEU A 57 -14.60 -7.99 -4.36
C LEU A 57 -15.33 -9.06 -3.52
N ASN A 58 -15.02 -9.15 -2.23
CA ASN A 58 -15.53 -10.20 -1.34
C ASN A 58 -16.99 -9.98 -0.92
N SER A 59 -17.41 -8.72 -0.72
CA SER A 59 -18.72 -8.42 -0.10
C SER A 59 -19.72 -7.84 -1.08
N LEU A 60 -19.26 -7.09 -2.10
CA LEU A 60 -20.14 -6.41 -3.07
C LEU A 60 -20.20 -7.14 -4.41
N LEU A 61 -19.24 -8.01 -4.68
CA LEU A 61 -19.15 -8.82 -5.90
C LEU A 61 -19.09 -10.30 -5.50
N ASP A 62 -18.62 -11.15 -6.42
CA ASP A 62 -18.48 -12.58 -6.19
C ASP A 62 -17.11 -12.89 -5.56
N PRO A 63 -17.05 -13.48 -4.34
CA PRO A 63 -15.80 -13.93 -3.72
C PRO A 63 -14.96 -14.85 -4.63
N ALA A 64 -15.59 -15.58 -5.55
CA ALA A 64 -14.90 -16.43 -6.53
C ALA A 64 -13.98 -15.62 -7.45
N LEU A 65 -14.15 -14.30 -7.55
CA LEU A 65 -13.27 -13.42 -8.33
C LEU A 65 -11.90 -13.24 -7.66
N ILE A 66 -11.79 -13.36 -6.34
CA ILE A 66 -10.53 -13.12 -5.61
C ILE A 66 -9.58 -14.28 -5.80
N GLU A 67 -10.10 -15.51 -5.71
CA GLU A 67 -9.33 -16.75 -5.79
C GLU A 67 -9.98 -17.67 -6.83
N ASP A 68 -9.52 -17.59 -8.07
CA ASP A 68 -9.96 -18.44 -9.20
C ASP A 68 -9.51 -19.90 -9.05
N THR A 69 -8.54 -20.17 -8.17
CA THR A 69 -8.10 -21.53 -7.89
C THR A 69 -8.85 -22.08 -6.69
N GLN A 70 -9.79 -23.00 -6.93
CA GLN A 70 -10.40 -23.87 -5.91
C GLN A 70 -9.35 -24.42 -4.93
N VAL A 71 -8.15 -24.73 -5.44
CA VAL A 71 -6.99 -25.15 -4.65
C VAL A 71 -6.65 -24.18 -3.51
N LEU A 72 -6.62 -22.86 -3.73
CA LEU A 72 -6.33 -21.90 -2.64
C LEU A 72 -7.49 -21.82 -1.65
N GLN A 73 -8.73 -21.87 -2.13
CA GLN A 73 -9.92 -21.88 -1.26
C GLN A 73 -9.98 -23.14 -0.38
N ASP A 74 -9.47 -24.27 -0.85
CA ASP A 74 -9.42 -25.54 -0.12
C ASP A 74 -8.35 -25.54 0.99
N TYR A 75 -7.22 -24.84 0.79
CA TYR A 75 -6.10 -24.84 1.74
C TYR A 75 -6.01 -23.60 2.63
N VAL A 76 -6.63 -22.48 2.24
CA VAL A 76 -6.58 -21.21 2.99
C VAL A 76 -7.93 -20.98 3.66
N PRO A 77 -8.03 -21.13 4.99
CA PRO A 77 -9.26 -20.80 5.71
C PRO A 77 -9.68 -19.34 5.48
N SER A 78 -10.98 -19.11 5.33
CA SER A 78 -11.54 -17.77 5.09
C SER A 78 -11.11 -16.72 6.12
N TRP A 79 -11.02 -17.10 7.40
CA TRP A 79 -10.55 -16.21 8.46
C TRP A 79 -9.11 -15.75 8.23
N MET A 80 -8.25 -16.62 7.69
CA MET A 80 -6.86 -16.30 7.41
C MET A 80 -6.79 -15.35 6.22
N ASN A 81 -7.58 -15.61 5.17
CA ASN A 81 -7.69 -14.74 4.01
C ASN A 81 -8.16 -13.32 4.39
N HIS A 82 -9.24 -13.23 5.18
CA HIS A 82 -9.77 -11.95 5.67
C HIS A 82 -8.76 -11.22 6.55
N SER A 83 -8.05 -11.96 7.41
CA SER A 83 -7.04 -11.39 8.30
C SER A 83 -5.88 -10.79 7.52
N LEU A 84 -5.36 -11.48 6.50
CA LEU A 84 -4.27 -10.98 5.66
C LEU A 84 -4.62 -9.66 4.96
N HIS A 85 -5.87 -9.49 4.54
CA HIS A 85 -6.32 -8.30 3.81
C HIS A 85 -6.79 -7.16 4.72
N THR A 86 -7.09 -7.42 6.00
CA THR A 86 -7.56 -6.41 6.95
C THR A 86 -6.45 -5.92 7.88
N THR A 87 -5.58 -6.82 8.34
CA THR A 87 -4.52 -6.50 9.32
C THR A 87 -3.49 -5.53 8.78
N VAL A 88 -3.24 -5.53 7.46
CA VAL A 88 -2.31 -4.58 6.82
C VAL A 88 -2.73 -3.13 7.03
N LEU A 89 -4.03 -2.83 6.91
CA LEU A 89 -4.56 -1.50 7.18
C LEU A 89 -4.56 -1.19 8.67
N LEU A 90 -4.94 -2.15 9.52
CA LEU A 90 -4.91 -1.97 10.97
C LEU A 90 -3.51 -1.56 11.44
N PHE A 91 -2.47 -2.27 11.03
CA PHE A 91 -1.10 -1.97 11.41
C PHE A 91 -0.60 -0.65 10.82
N ALA A 92 -0.98 -0.31 9.58
CA ALA A 92 -0.64 1.00 9.00
C ALA A 92 -1.30 2.15 9.78
N LEU A 93 -2.55 1.99 10.23
CA LEU A 93 -3.25 2.97 11.06
C LEU A 93 -2.62 3.10 12.45
N VAL A 94 -2.34 1.98 13.11
CA VAL A 94 -1.66 1.96 14.42
C VAL A 94 -0.32 2.69 14.33
N GLU A 95 0.48 2.39 13.32
CA GLU A 95 1.77 3.05 13.11
C GLU A 95 1.62 4.56 12.85
N LEU A 96 0.56 4.99 12.15
CA LEU A 96 0.29 6.40 11.87
C LEU A 96 -0.19 7.17 13.13
N VAL A 97 -0.88 6.48 14.04
CA VAL A 97 -1.28 7.02 15.35
C VAL A 97 -0.09 7.09 16.31
N LEU A 98 0.79 6.08 16.32
CA LEU A 98 1.89 5.98 17.28
C LEU A 98 3.14 6.77 16.88
N THR A 99 3.35 7.04 15.59
CA THR A 99 4.56 7.68 15.09
C THR A 99 4.26 8.94 14.31
N HIS A 100 4.78 10.09 14.77
CA HIS A 100 4.74 11.32 14.00
C HIS A 100 5.52 11.18 12.68
N ARG A 101 4.82 11.42 11.56
CA ARG A 101 5.41 11.44 10.22
C ARG A 101 5.53 12.87 9.71
N ARG A 102 6.69 13.19 9.14
CA ARG A 102 6.82 14.39 8.32
C ARG A 102 6.31 14.11 6.92
N TYR A 103 5.20 14.74 6.57
CA TYR A 103 4.73 14.77 5.19
C TYR A 103 5.57 15.78 4.39
N PRO A 104 5.89 15.51 3.11
CA PRO A 104 6.49 16.51 2.24
C PRO A 104 5.68 17.80 2.22
N ARG A 105 6.37 18.96 2.28
CA ARG A 105 5.75 20.30 2.17
C ARG A 105 4.82 20.44 0.95
N TRP A 106 5.09 19.67 -0.09
CA TRP A 106 4.32 19.68 -1.33
C TRP A 106 3.44 18.43 -1.37
N THR A 107 2.26 18.51 -0.75
CA THR A 107 1.26 17.41 -0.69
C THR A 107 0.99 16.78 -2.06
N ALA A 108 0.94 17.59 -3.12
CA ALA A 108 0.72 17.12 -4.48
C ALA A 108 1.79 16.10 -4.93
N ARG A 109 3.06 16.27 -4.52
CA ARG A 109 4.13 15.33 -4.87
C ARG A 109 3.90 13.97 -4.22
N GLY A 110 3.50 13.92 -2.96
CA GLY A 110 3.23 12.65 -2.27
C GLY A 110 2.02 11.92 -2.84
N ARG A 111 0.93 12.66 -3.17
CA ARG A 111 -0.22 12.10 -3.88
C ARG A 111 0.16 11.54 -5.25
N LEU A 112 0.99 12.27 -6.01
CA LEU A 112 1.50 11.81 -7.30
C LEU A 112 2.36 10.55 -7.14
N MET A 113 3.26 10.51 -6.16
CA MET A 113 4.08 9.32 -5.89
C MET A 113 3.20 8.10 -5.57
N ALA A 114 2.18 8.26 -4.73
CA ALA A 114 1.24 7.19 -4.41
C ALA A 114 0.51 6.69 -5.67
N ALA A 115 0.01 7.62 -6.51
CA ALA A 115 -0.64 7.28 -7.76
C ALA A 115 0.31 6.58 -8.74
N VAL A 116 1.56 7.02 -8.87
CA VAL A 116 2.57 6.42 -9.76
C VAL A 116 2.90 4.99 -9.32
N VAL A 117 3.04 4.74 -8.02
CA VAL A 117 3.31 3.39 -7.50
C VAL A 117 2.16 2.44 -7.82
N VAL A 118 0.92 2.88 -7.60
CA VAL A 118 -0.27 2.08 -7.90
C VAL A 118 -0.47 1.91 -9.40
N LEU A 119 -0.18 2.94 -10.20
CA LEU A 119 -0.20 2.88 -11.65
C LEU A 119 0.80 1.83 -12.17
N ALA A 120 2.04 1.87 -11.69
CA ALA A 120 3.08 0.92 -12.08
C ALA A 120 2.68 -0.52 -11.76
N TYR A 121 2.19 -0.77 -10.54
CA TYR A 121 1.74 -2.10 -10.12
C TYR A 121 0.54 -2.58 -10.95
N THR A 122 -0.50 -1.75 -11.09
CA THR A 122 -1.73 -2.12 -11.81
C THR A 122 -1.46 -2.33 -13.30
N SER A 123 -0.55 -1.53 -13.89
CA SER A 123 -0.13 -1.68 -15.28
C SER A 123 0.64 -2.99 -15.48
N TRP A 124 1.53 -3.34 -14.54
CA TRP A 124 2.23 -4.63 -14.56
C TRP A 124 1.27 -5.81 -14.47
N VAL A 125 0.29 -5.77 -13.55
CA VAL A 125 -0.71 -6.86 -13.48
C VAL A 125 -1.53 -6.93 -14.77
N THR A 126 -1.96 -5.78 -15.30
CA THR A 126 -2.71 -5.73 -16.56
C THR A 126 -1.90 -6.33 -17.71
N LEU A 127 -0.61 -6.00 -17.80
CA LEU A 127 0.29 -6.58 -18.80
C LEU A 127 0.44 -8.10 -18.62
N ALA A 128 0.61 -8.58 -17.38
CA ALA A 128 0.73 -9.99 -17.09
C ALA A 128 -0.51 -10.77 -17.58
N VAL A 129 -1.70 -10.21 -17.35
CA VAL A 129 -2.97 -10.75 -17.84
C VAL A 129 -3.04 -10.78 -19.36
N LEU A 130 -2.59 -9.72 -20.04
CA LEU A 130 -2.57 -9.63 -21.51
C LEU A 130 -1.58 -10.63 -22.15
N VAL A 131 -0.47 -10.91 -21.47
CA VAL A 131 0.54 -11.90 -21.92
C VAL A 131 0.10 -13.34 -21.62
N GLY A 132 -1.01 -13.53 -20.89
CA GLY A 132 -1.59 -14.85 -20.64
C GLY A 132 -1.29 -15.43 -19.26
N SER A 133 -0.83 -14.65 -18.28
CA SER A 133 -0.87 -15.07 -16.87
C SER A 133 -2.27 -14.85 -16.28
N ALA A 134 -2.73 -15.73 -15.39
CA ALA A 134 -3.92 -15.47 -14.56
C ALA A 134 -3.51 -14.85 -13.21
N TRP A 135 -2.23 -14.98 -12.87
CA TRP A 135 -1.69 -14.52 -11.60
C TRP A 135 -1.27 -13.04 -11.67
N PRO A 136 -1.48 -12.24 -10.60
CA PRO A 136 -2.12 -12.59 -9.32
C PRO A 136 -3.64 -12.42 -9.27
N TYR A 137 -4.26 -11.74 -10.25
CA TYR A 137 -5.69 -11.37 -10.21
C TYR A 137 -6.45 -11.90 -11.44
N PRO A 138 -6.94 -13.16 -11.39
CA PRO A 138 -7.54 -13.82 -12.55
C PRO A 138 -8.81 -13.13 -13.03
N TYR A 139 -9.60 -12.52 -12.12
CA TYR A 139 -10.80 -11.76 -12.46
C TYR A 139 -10.56 -10.63 -13.47
N MET A 140 -9.33 -10.10 -13.55
CA MET A 140 -9.00 -9.08 -14.55
C MET A 140 -9.14 -9.59 -15.99
N ARG A 141 -9.11 -10.92 -16.22
CA ARG A 141 -9.43 -11.55 -17.51
C ARG A 141 -10.88 -11.36 -17.93
N LEU A 142 -11.78 -11.37 -16.95
CA LEU A 142 -13.22 -11.22 -17.16
C LEU A 142 -13.61 -9.77 -17.50
N MET A 143 -12.73 -8.81 -17.19
CA MET A 143 -12.96 -7.39 -17.43
C MET A 143 -12.71 -7.01 -18.89
N THR A 144 -13.58 -6.17 -19.45
CA THR A 144 -13.34 -5.48 -20.73
C THR A 144 -12.19 -4.47 -20.62
N VAL A 145 -11.65 -4.02 -21.75
CA VAL A 145 -10.60 -2.98 -21.78
C VAL A 145 -11.06 -1.71 -21.04
N THR A 146 -12.30 -1.28 -21.25
CA THR A 146 -12.89 -0.12 -20.57
C THR A 146 -12.95 -0.31 -19.05
N GLN A 147 -13.37 -1.49 -18.59
CA GLN A 147 -13.41 -1.81 -17.16
C GLN A 147 -12.00 -1.82 -16.54
N ARG A 148 -10.99 -2.35 -17.25
CA ARG A 148 -9.60 -2.34 -16.78
C ARG A 148 -9.05 -0.92 -16.66
N LEU A 149 -9.33 -0.06 -17.64
CA LEU A 149 -8.95 1.36 -17.58
C LEU A 149 -9.64 2.08 -16.43
N GLY A 150 -10.95 1.86 -16.24
CA GLY A 150 -11.70 2.40 -15.11
C GLY A 150 -11.14 1.93 -13.76
N TYR A 151 -10.81 0.65 -13.64
CA TYR A 151 -10.19 0.07 -12.45
C TYR A 151 -8.82 0.70 -12.14
N LEU A 152 -7.98 0.89 -13.16
CA LEU A 152 -6.69 1.55 -13.01
C LEU A 152 -6.85 3.00 -12.53
N LEU A 153 -7.76 3.77 -13.13
CA LEU A 153 -8.03 5.15 -12.72
C LEU A 153 -8.58 5.23 -11.30
N ALA A 154 -9.52 4.35 -10.95
CA ALA A 154 -10.09 4.27 -9.62
C ALA A 154 -9.03 3.95 -8.56
N ASN A 155 -8.13 3.00 -8.82
CA ASN A 155 -7.05 2.65 -7.91
C ASN A 155 -6.04 3.79 -7.74
N CYS A 156 -5.68 4.50 -8.82
CA CYS A 156 -4.83 5.69 -8.74
C CYS A 156 -5.49 6.81 -7.91
N ALA A 157 -6.79 7.04 -8.10
CA ALA A 157 -7.54 8.02 -7.32
C ALA A 157 -7.60 7.64 -5.84
N LEU A 158 -7.86 6.36 -5.54
CA LEU A 158 -7.86 5.82 -4.17
C LEU A 158 -6.49 5.94 -3.51
N ALA A 159 -5.40 5.73 -4.26
CA ALA A 159 -4.03 5.93 -3.77
C ALA A 159 -3.73 7.40 -3.42
N ALA A 160 -4.14 8.33 -4.29
CA ALA A 160 -3.99 9.76 -4.03
C ALA A 160 -4.84 10.22 -2.84
N TRP A 161 -6.06 9.70 -2.72
CA TRP A 161 -6.97 9.99 -1.62
C TRP A 161 -6.43 9.46 -0.28
N SER A 162 -5.97 8.21 -0.24
CA SER A 162 -5.42 7.58 0.97
C SER A 162 -4.16 8.28 1.50
N TYR A 163 -3.30 8.80 0.61
CA TYR A 163 -2.21 9.68 1.02
C TYR A 163 -2.75 10.92 1.77
N GLY A 164 -3.78 11.57 1.21
CA GLY A 164 -4.42 12.73 1.83
C GLY A 164 -5.10 12.40 3.16
N LEU A 165 -5.77 11.26 3.25
CA LEU A 165 -6.34 10.76 4.50
C LEU A 165 -5.25 10.56 5.56
N GLY A 166 -4.14 9.90 5.22
CA GLY A 166 -3.02 9.72 6.13
C GLY A 166 -2.42 11.06 6.60
N GLN A 167 -2.30 12.03 5.70
CA GLN A 167 -1.85 13.38 6.06
C GLN A 167 -2.80 14.02 7.08
N ASN A 168 -4.11 13.98 6.82
CA ASN A 168 -5.11 14.55 7.70
C ASN A 168 -5.10 13.92 9.10
N ILE A 169 -5.00 12.58 9.18
CA ILE A 169 -4.91 11.87 10.47
C ILE A 169 -3.63 12.27 11.20
N ASN A 170 -2.49 12.32 10.50
CA ASN A 170 -1.22 12.70 11.12
C ASN A 170 -1.25 14.15 11.63
N THR A 171 -1.82 15.08 10.87
CA THR A 171 -2.00 16.48 11.30
C THR A 171 -2.96 16.61 12.47
N ALA A 172 -4.06 15.84 12.49
CA ALA A 172 -5.03 15.86 13.58
C ALA A 172 -4.44 15.38 14.91
N ILE A 173 -3.54 14.40 14.88
CA ILE A 173 -2.93 13.81 16.09
C ILE A 173 -1.71 14.63 16.56
N TRP A 174 -0.87 15.08 15.62
CA TRP A 174 0.45 15.61 15.93
C TRP A 174 0.64 17.11 15.65
N GLY A 175 -0.38 17.80 15.10
CA GLY A 175 -0.29 19.20 14.67
C GLY A 175 0.29 19.38 13.27
N GLU A 176 0.57 20.63 12.88
CA GLU A 176 1.04 20.95 11.52
C GLU A 176 2.36 20.24 11.16
N THR A 177 2.36 19.58 10.00
CA THR A 177 3.51 18.84 9.42
C THR A 177 4.36 19.67 8.48
#